data_AF-A0A1H0ST41-F1
#
_entry.id   AF-A0A1H0ST41-F1
#
_cell.length_a   1.000
_cell.length_b   1.000
_cell.length_c   1.000
_cell.angle_alpha   90.00
_cell.angle_beta   90.00
_cell.angle_gamma   90.00
#
_symmetry.space_group_name_H-M   'P 1'
#
loop_
_entity.id
_entity.type
_entity.pdbx_description
1 polymer ?
#
loop_
_entity_poly.entity_id
_entity_poly.type
_entity_poly.pdbx_seq_one_letter_code
_entity_poly.pdbx_strand_id
1 'polypeptide(L)'
;MTAKTNDGEQIYHDNKIYMPFPGRLGRGKEMGRGPYEKSGLLRETSIPPLSRIHETFEMVYPFKDVATGDTTRRELIHDEIQVSVVLWYLPFGEFDGNEVVFYEKEQALDLKTEWIWR
;
A
#
# COMPACT_ATOMS: atom_id res chain seq x y z
N MET A 1 -0.64 0.75 -2.22
CA MET A 1 -1.46 -0.28 -2.88
C MET A 1 -2.78 0.37 -3.22
N THR A 2 -3.18 0.26 -4.47
CA THR A 2 -4.43 0.83 -4.97
C THR A 2 -5.19 -0.28 -5.66
N ALA A 3 -6.49 -0.41 -5.38
CA ALA A 3 -7.38 -1.33 -6.08
C ALA A 3 -8.43 -0.54 -6.85
N LYS A 4 -8.65 -0.91 -8.11
CA LYS A 4 -9.60 -0.29 -9.02
C LYS A 4 -10.53 -1.32 -9.63
N THR A 5 -11.79 -0.94 -9.86
CA THR A 5 -12.73 -1.75 -10.65
C THR A 5 -12.41 -1.63 -12.15
N ASN A 6 -12.99 -2.49 -12.98
CA ASN A 6 -12.86 -2.40 -14.44
C ASN A 6 -13.38 -1.06 -15.01
N ASP A 7 -14.30 -0.41 -14.30
CA ASP A 7 -14.83 0.92 -14.66
C ASP A 7 -13.87 2.07 -14.28
N GLY A 8 -12.71 1.74 -13.68
CA GLY A 8 -11.68 2.70 -13.27
C GLY A 8 -11.94 3.35 -11.91
N GLU A 9 -13.00 2.97 -11.20
CA GLU A 9 -13.30 3.49 -9.87
C GLU A 9 -12.33 2.92 -8.83
N GLN A 10 -11.70 3.80 -8.06
CA GLN A 10 -10.80 3.43 -6.98
C GLN A 10 -11.60 3.02 -5.74
N ILE A 11 -11.54 1.74 -5.39
CA ILE A 11 -12.27 1.14 -4.27
C ILE A 11 -11.43 0.98 -3.00
N TYR A 12 -10.10 0.97 -3.15
CA TYR A 12 -9.18 0.84 -2.02
C TYR A 12 -7.89 1.61 -2.28
N HIS A 13 -7.39 2.27 -1.25
CA HIS A 13 -6.08 2.89 -1.25
C HIS A 13 -5.48 2.86 0.14
N ASP A 14 -4.30 2.27 0.24
CA ASP A 14 -3.52 2.23 1.46
C ASP A 14 -2.03 2.35 1.16
N ASN A 15 -1.30 2.98 2.06
CA ASN A 15 0.12 3.25 1.91
C ASN A 15 0.89 2.94 3.20
N LYS A 16 2.12 2.46 3.02
CA LYS A 16 3.08 2.28 4.11
C LYS A 16 4.31 3.12 3.80
N ILE A 17 4.79 3.83 4.80
CA ILE A 17 5.89 4.78 4.66
C ILE A 17 7.14 4.20 5.31
N TYR A 18 8.16 4.00 4.49
CA TYR A 18 9.49 3.62 4.93
C TYR A 18 10.37 4.87 5.03
N MET A 19 10.94 5.06 6.21
CA MET A 19 11.83 6.17 6.49
C MET A 19 13.27 5.67 6.49
N PRO A 20 14.25 6.38 5.89
CA PRO A 20 15.64 5.94 5.96
C PRO A 20 16.15 6.00 7.41
N PHE A 21 17.09 5.11 7.72
CA PHE A 21 17.76 5.09 9.02
C PHE A 21 18.52 6.41 9.24
N PRO A 22 18.43 7.03 10.43
CA PRO A 22 19.15 8.27 10.70
C PRO A 22 20.65 8.03 10.75
N GLY A 23 21.42 8.63 9.84
CA GLY A 23 22.86 8.38 9.73
C GLY A 23 23.64 8.82 10.98
N ARG A 24 23.17 9.85 11.68
CA ARG A 24 23.80 10.38 12.90
C ARG A 24 23.03 10.04 14.19
N LEU A 25 21.86 9.39 14.11
CA LEU A 25 20.96 9.15 15.27
C LEU A 25 20.67 10.41 16.10
N GLY A 26 20.69 11.60 15.49
CA GLY A 26 20.59 12.88 16.20
C GLY A 26 21.77 13.19 17.14
N ARG A 27 22.92 12.51 16.98
CA ARG A 27 24.14 12.76 17.76
C ARG A 27 25.07 13.71 16.98
N GLY A 28 25.22 14.92 17.49
CA GLY A 28 26.11 15.92 16.90
C GLY A 28 25.85 17.32 17.46
N LYS A 29 26.73 18.27 17.11
CA LYS A 29 26.53 19.70 17.41
C LYS A 29 25.70 20.42 16.33
N GLU A 30 25.52 19.78 15.18
CA GLU A 30 24.80 20.33 14.03
C GLU A 30 23.36 19.84 14.02
N MET A 31 22.43 20.77 13.89
CA MET A 31 21.03 20.44 13.63
C MET A 31 20.91 20.02 12.18
N GLY A 32 20.82 18.71 11.99
CA GLY A 32 20.56 18.15 10.69
C GLY A 32 19.14 18.43 10.20
N ARG A 33 18.99 18.71 8.90
CA ARG A 33 17.69 18.90 8.25
C ARG A 33 17.55 17.91 7.10
N GLY A 34 16.64 16.97 7.28
CA GLY A 34 16.24 16.05 6.21
C GLY A 34 15.87 14.66 6.71
N PRO A 35 15.43 13.79 5.80
CA PRO A 35 14.96 12.45 6.15
C PRO A 35 16.00 11.58 6.86
N TYR A 36 17.30 11.87 6.66
CA TYR A 36 18.45 11.12 7.19
C TYR A 36 18.98 11.63 8.54
N GLU A 37 18.44 12.71 9.07
CA GLU A 37 18.96 13.37 10.29
C GLU A 37 17.92 13.44 11.41
N LYS A 38 17.01 12.45 11.44
CA LYS A 38 15.94 12.35 12.43
C LYS A 38 16.50 12.17 13.84
N SER A 39 15.95 12.94 14.78
CA SER A 39 16.13 12.76 16.22
C SER A 39 14.76 12.38 16.83
N GLY A 40 14.75 11.49 17.83
CA GLY A 40 13.52 11.11 18.53
C GLY A 40 12.55 10.25 17.71
N LEU A 41 13.04 9.28 16.93
CA LEU A 41 12.19 8.28 16.27
C LEU A 41 11.37 7.51 17.32
N LEU A 42 10.06 7.72 17.32
CA LEU A 42 9.12 6.95 18.15
C LEU A 42 8.96 5.52 17.63
N ARG A 43 9.12 5.32 16.32
CA ARG A 43 9.02 4.03 15.63
C ARG A 43 9.97 4.00 14.45
N GLU A 44 10.76 2.94 14.38
CA GLU A 44 11.66 2.68 13.26
C GLU A 44 10.87 1.99 12.13
N THR A 45 10.84 2.60 10.95
CA THR A 45 10.18 2.04 9.75
C THR A 45 11.15 1.90 8.58
N SER A 46 12.46 1.95 8.79
CA SER A 46 13.44 1.72 7.72
C SER A 46 13.46 0.27 7.25
N ILE A 47 13.92 0.09 6.01
CA ILE A 47 14.27 -1.21 5.45
C ILE A 47 15.74 -1.48 5.74
N PRO A 48 16.08 -2.48 6.58
CA PRO A 48 17.48 -2.78 6.87
C PRO A 48 18.22 -3.27 5.62
N PRO A 49 19.56 -3.10 5.56
CA PRO A 49 20.37 -3.58 4.44
C PRO A 49 20.15 -5.08 4.18
N LEU A 50 19.94 -5.44 2.92
CA LEU A 50 19.72 -6.82 2.45
C LEU A 50 18.50 -7.52 3.08
N SER A 51 17.66 -6.81 3.83
CA SER A 51 16.46 -7.37 4.42
C SER A 51 15.35 -7.47 3.39
N ARG A 52 14.54 -8.53 3.48
CA ARG A 52 13.29 -8.67 2.74
C ARG A 52 12.15 -8.38 3.69
N ILE A 53 11.30 -7.43 3.32
CA ILE A 53 10.10 -7.10 4.09
C ILE A 53 8.89 -7.62 3.34
N HIS A 54 8.03 -8.33 4.06
CA HIS A 54 6.75 -8.78 3.56
C HIS A 54 5.67 -7.85 4.11
N GLU A 55 4.94 -7.20 3.22
CA GLU A 55 3.82 -6.36 3.60
C GLU A 55 2.51 -6.97 3.14
N THR A 56 1.60 -7.10 4.10
CA THR A 56 0.23 -7.53 3.86
C THR A 56 -0.66 -6.30 3.82
N PHE A 57 -1.50 -6.23 2.79
CA PHE A 57 -2.58 -5.28 2.65
C PHE A 57 -3.88 -6.08 2.65
N GLU A 58 -4.84 -5.66 3.45
CA GLU A 58 -6.14 -6.30 3.55
C GLU A 58 -7.19 -5.35 2.98
N MET A 59 -7.93 -5.82 1.98
CA MET A 59 -9.05 -5.07 1.41
C MET A 59 -10.32 -5.89 1.49
N VAL A 60 -11.43 -5.23 1.78
CA VAL A 60 -12.76 -5.85 1.70
C VAL A 60 -13.21 -5.76 0.25
N TYR A 61 -13.61 -6.90 -0.31
CA TYR A 61 -14.14 -6.93 -1.66
C TYR A 61 -15.51 -6.23 -1.72
N PRO A 62 -15.78 -5.38 -2.73
CA PRO A 62 -17.07 -4.71 -2.85
C PRO A 62 -18.21 -5.71 -3.06
N PHE A 63 -19.15 -5.74 -2.12
CA PHE A 63 -20.36 -6.56 -2.17
C PHE A 63 -21.61 -5.70 -1.92
N LYS A 64 -22.75 -6.15 -2.45
CA LYS A 64 -24.07 -5.59 -2.21
C LYS A 64 -24.96 -6.64 -1.58
N ASP A 65 -25.67 -6.26 -0.53
CA ASP A 65 -26.69 -7.11 0.08
C ASP A 65 -27.95 -7.07 -0.78
N VAL A 66 -28.33 -8.21 -1.35
CA VAL A 66 -29.56 -8.39 -2.14
C VAL A 66 -30.53 -9.23 -1.32
N ALA A 67 -31.71 -8.68 -1.04
CA ALA A 67 -32.77 -9.40 -0.34
C ALA A 67 -33.40 -10.41 -1.30
N THR A 68 -33.26 -11.70 -0.99
CA THR A 68 -33.94 -12.79 -1.71
C THR A 68 -34.89 -13.46 -0.72
N GLY A 69 -36.15 -13.01 -0.70
CA GLY A 69 -37.15 -13.49 0.27
C GLY A 69 -36.80 -13.12 1.72
N ASP A 70 -36.88 -14.09 2.63
CA ASP A 70 -36.57 -13.93 4.08
C ASP A 70 -35.07 -13.93 4.40
N THR A 71 -34.19 -14.01 3.40
CA THR A 71 -32.74 -14.07 3.58
C THR A 71 -32.00 -13.02 2.76
N THR A 72 -31.03 -12.36 3.38
CA THR A 72 -30.08 -11.45 2.71
C THR A 72 -28.91 -12.25 2.14
N ARG A 73 -28.69 -12.16 0.83
CA ARG A 73 -27.52 -12.73 0.15
C ARG A 73 -26.55 -11.61 -0.23
N ARG A 74 -25.25 -11.82 0.02
CA ARG A 74 -24.19 -10.94 -0.46
C ARG A 74 -23.85 -11.30 -1.91
N GLU A 75 -24.04 -10.37 -2.82
CA GLU A 75 -23.60 -10.48 -4.22
C GLU A 75 -22.43 -9.55 -4.47
N LEU A 76 -21.46 -10.00 -5.27
CA LEU A 76 -20.30 -9.19 -5.63
C LEU A 76 -20.73 -8.10 -6.60
N ILE A 77 -20.22 -6.87 -6.42
CA ILE A 77 -20.55 -5.74 -7.31
C ILE A 77 -19.75 -5.83 -8.61
N HIS A 78 -18.49 -6.24 -8.51
CA HIS A 78 -17.61 -6.50 -9.64
C HIS A 78 -16.95 -7.86 -9.44
N ASP A 79 -16.75 -8.60 -10.52
CA ASP A 79 -16.08 -9.90 -10.47
C ASP A 79 -14.55 -9.75 -10.49
N GLU A 80 -14.07 -8.75 -11.23
CA GLU A 80 -12.66 -8.47 -11.47
C GLU A 80 -12.23 -7.14 -10.83
N ILE A 81 -11.06 -7.15 -10.19
CA ILE A 81 -10.43 -5.97 -9.61
C ILE A 81 -8.97 -5.91 -10.08
N GLN A 82 -8.54 -4.73 -10.52
CA GLN A 82 -7.14 -4.46 -10.81
C GLN A 82 -6.45 -3.91 -9.56
N VAL A 83 -5.48 -4.66 -9.04
CA VAL A 83 -4.65 -4.23 -7.92
C VAL A 83 -3.29 -3.80 -8.43
N SER A 84 -2.90 -2.57 -8.09
CA SER A 84 -1.57 -2.02 -8.35
C SER A 84 -0.82 -1.78 -7.05
N VAL A 85 0.42 -2.28 -6.99
CA VAL A 85 1.37 -2.05 -5.91
C VAL A 85 2.57 -1.31 -6.48
N VAL A 86 2.73 -0.07 -6.04
CA VAL A 86 3.86 0.78 -6.45
C VAL A 86 4.69 1.15 -5.23
N LEU A 87 6.00 0.94 -5.33
CA LEU A 87 7.00 1.41 -4.38
C LEU A 87 7.68 2.65 -4.96
N TRP A 88 7.51 3.76 -4.27
CA TRP A 88 8.11 5.04 -4.60
C TRP A 88 9.30 5.34 -3.71
N TYR A 89 10.38 5.85 -4.29
CA TYR A 89 11.44 6.52 -3.58
C TYR A 89 11.22 8.03 -3.68
N LEU A 90 11.04 8.66 -2.52
CA LEU A 90 10.85 10.10 -2.38
C LEU A 90 12.06 10.71 -1.65
N PRO A 91 12.98 11.38 -2.36
CA PRO A 91 14.18 11.94 -1.74
C PRO A 91 13.89 12.94 -0.62
N PHE A 92 12.83 13.75 -0.80
CA PHE A 92 12.41 14.79 0.14
C PHE A 92 11.10 14.49 0.85
N GLY A 93 10.49 13.33 0.57
CA GLY A 93 9.20 12.92 1.16
C GLY A 93 7.97 13.52 0.49
N GLU A 94 8.14 14.32 -0.56
CA GLU A 94 7.05 14.95 -1.33
C GLU A 94 7.14 14.53 -2.81
N PHE A 95 5.98 14.49 -3.48
CA PHE A 95 5.87 14.28 -4.92
C PHE A 95 6.09 15.62 -5.64
N ASP A 96 7.35 16.03 -5.73
CA ASP A 96 7.79 17.32 -6.26
C ASP A 96 8.44 17.23 -7.66
N GLY A 97 8.32 16.07 -8.31
CA GLY A 97 8.91 15.77 -9.61
C GLY A 97 10.26 15.04 -9.53
N ASN A 98 10.80 14.84 -8.33
CA ASN A 98 12.04 14.08 -8.11
C ASN A 98 11.78 12.64 -7.62
N GLU A 99 10.53 12.21 -7.60
CA GLU A 99 10.16 10.84 -7.23
C GLU A 99 10.67 9.82 -8.24
N VAL A 100 11.04 8.64 -7.74
CA VAL A 100 11.51 7.52 -8.57
C VAL A 100 10.69 6.28 -8.25
N VAL A 101 10.12 5.64 -9.28
CA VAL A 101 9.48 4.32 -9.14
C VAL A 101 10.56 3.27 -8.98
N PHE A 102 10.60 2.59 -7.84
CA PHE A 102 11.53 1.49 -7.59
C PHE A 102 10.94 0.14 -7.95
N TYR A 103 9.63 0.00 -7.79
CA TYR A 103 8.93 -1.23 -8.12
C TYR A 103 7.48 -0.89 -8.44
N GLU A 104 6.96 -1.55 -9.47
CA GLU A 104 5.57 -1.49 -9.83
C GLU A 104 5.13 -2.89 -10.23
N LYS A 105 3.99 -3.31 -9.71
CA LYS A 105 3.35 -4.55 -10.11
C LYS A 105 1.85 -4.35 -10.12
N GLU A 106 1.27 -4.72 -11.25
CA GLU A 106 -0.17 -4.82 -11.41
C GLU A 106 -0.58 -6.30 -11.45
N GLN A 107 -1.73 -6.58 -10.85
CA GLN A 107 -2.33 -7.90 -10.85
C GLN A 107 -3.85 -7.77 -10.92
N ALA A 108 -4.45 -8.40 -11.92
CA ALA A 108 -5.89 -8.60 -11.96
C ALA A 108 -6.26 -9.75 -11.00
N LEU A 109 -7.20 -9.48 -10.10
CA LEU A 109 -7.81 -10.48 -9.24
C LEU A 109 -9.20 -10.80 -9.81
N ASP A 110 -9.42 -12.07 -10.16
CA ASP A 110 -10.73 -12.59 -10.56
C ASP A 110 -11.21 -13.58 -9.49
N LEU A 111 -12.23 -13.20 -8.74
CA LEU A 111 -12.79 -14.07 -7.71
C LEU A 111 -13.49 -15.30 -8.28
N LYS A 112 -14.00 -15.28 -9.52
CA LYS A 112 -14.70 -16.46 -10.07
C LYS A 112 -13.76 -17.63 -10.32
N THR A 113 -12.51 -17.37 -10.67
CA THR A 113 -11.50 -18.40 -10.90
C THR A 113 -10.68 -18.73 -9.66
N GLU A 114 -10.43 -17.77 -8.77
CA GLU A 114 -9.60 -17.99 -7.58
C GLU A 114 -10.38 -18.46 -6.34
N TRP A 115 -11.68 -18.17 -6.22
CA TRP A 115 -12.53 -18.69 -5.14
C TRP A 115 -13.24 -19.98 -5.51
N ILE A 116 -12.61 -21.12 -5.18
CA ILE A 116 -13.31 -22.40 -5.07
C ILE A 116 -14.03 -22.41 -3.71
N TRP A 117 -15.35 -22.22 -3.70
CA TRP A 117 -16.18 -22.57 -2.54
C TRP A 117 -15.99 -24.07 -2.25
N ARG A 118 -15.29 -24.41 -1.15
CA ARG A 118 -15.38 -25.74 -0.54
C ARG A 118 -16.43 -25.72 0.55
#